data_AF-A0A9P1IFS5-F1
#
_entry.id   AF-A0A9P1IFS5-F1
#
_cell.length_a   1.000
_cell.length_b   1.000
_cell.length_c   1.000
_cell.angle_alpha   90.00
_cell.angle_beta   90.00
_cell.angle_gamma   90.00
#
_symmetry.space_group_name_H-M   'P 1'
#
loop_
_entity.id
_entity.type
_entity.pdbx_description
1 polymer ?
#
loop_
_entity_poly.entity_id
_entity_poly.type
_entity_poly.pdbx_seq_one_letter_code
_entity_poly.pdbx_strand_id
1 'polypeptide(L)'
;MWKLFLVLVGSTVAACLNTNVQDLPRWKSEPPLPEINFEPLPENPVNGCILRCKDHHMREMDNEWSDDFTLPLFNFLKKTGNETAAFIKLQEICRSNKVMEECLRNCNQSQEASIIMAAIRSWHNSCMNLEEIREQFPCWKENGERLSGGCHLQNIRLQHDMQLFAQNQSQQNVENICLDMEQFGNCFSQEHGKYCGYRSQIIIDNLNAVNKETLLKMIKIKWNNIPPAYMVAEKVEVYLTTKQNAAKGAIADDWKNLHDNYVKKLWHQLTILTKTLVNKPAFTANLNLEEFYDNFISEFELRINALRLVEIAIPIAKYIHNKDKKKGIEFLQKIQKVVAKDRIAVARLHTGEIELRLSHKGKNDQIVDLKAIRDQIDSTQKEVDTLIGVTEVHAPFYKVSSLYLREVGDFAGYYREALRYLGVEDVNKLSKEEKQIQAVLIGFAALLGQNVHNFGELLAHPILKSLDGTGEKWLVDVLLAFNSGDLPKFYSLESQWGGWDDLKKQKDFLIAKIRLMAVMDIALARPSKGRNINFKEIAEKCQIPVDEVEFLVMKALSKDLIRGDINQVEQLVRVTWVQPRVLDNSQILQMSARIAEWRKDVSSMENIVSSQAREILTQN
;
A
#
# COMPACT_ATOMS: atom_id res chain seq x y z
N MET A 1 14.95 14.84 -37.52
CA MET A 1 15.58 15.00 -36.19
C MET A 1 16.64 16.09 -36.08
N TRP A 2 17.59 16.29 -37.03
CA TRP A 2 18.53 17.42 -36.94
C TRP A 2 18.24 18.64 -37.84
N LYS A 3 17.47 18.47 -38.93
CA LYS A 3 16.76 19.61 -39.55
C LYS A 3 15.64 20.18 -38.68
N LEU A 4 15.05 19.41 -37.76
CA LEU A 4 14.04 19.95 -36.82
C LEU A 4 14.62 21.06 -35.96
N PHE A 5 15.82 20.80 -35.45
CA PHE A 5 16.55 21.72 -34.59
C PHE A 5 17.11 22.89 -35.40
N LEU A 6 17.62 22.65 -36.62
CA LEU A 6 18.09 23.72 -37.52
C LEU A 6 17.00 24.43 -38.33
N VAL A 7 15.76 23.95 -38.36
CA VAL A 7 14.62 24.68 -38.94
C VAL A 7 13.97 25.53 -37.86
N LEU A 8 13.81 25.05 -36.62
CA LEU A 8 13.44 25.92 -35.50
C LEU A 8 14.50 26.96 -35.22
N VAL A 9 15.77 26.56 -35.12
CA VAL A 9 16.88 27.47 -34.87
C VAL A 9 17.22 28.22 -36.15
N GLY A 10 17.18 27.66 -37.35
CA GLY A 10 17.53 28.39 -38.58
C GLY A 10 16.47 29.35 -39.08
N SER A 11 15.18 29.12 -38.79
CA SER A 11 14.14 30.10 -39.06
C SER A 11 14.01 31.12 -37.95
N THR A 12 14.27 30.77 -36.67
CA THR A 12 14.46 31.78 -35.62
C THR A 12 15.80 32.51 -35.72
N VAL A 13 16.83 31.92 -36.29
CA VAL A 13 18.15 32.53 -36.53
C VAL A 13 18.11 33.34 -37.82
N ALA A 14 17.41 32.93 -38.88
CA ALA A 14 17.16 33.77 -40.06
C ALA A 14 16.19 34.93 -39.76
N ALA A 15 15.15 34.70 -38.94
CA ALA A 15 14.28 35.74 -38.42
C ALA A 15 14.94 36.59 -37.31
N CYS A 16 15.99 36.09 -36.64
CA CYS A 16 16.83 36.90 -35.73
C CYS A 16 18.07 37.51 -36.42
N LEU A 17 18.38 37.15 -37.68
CA LEU A 17 19.56 37.63 -38.42
C LEU A 17 19.29 38.82 -39.33
N ASN A 18 18.03 39.18 -39.61
CA ASN A 18 17.70 40.19 -40.63
C ASN A 18 18.52 40.04 -41.91
N THR A 19 18.50 38.87 -42.53
CA THR A 19 19.08 38.69 -43.86
C THR A 19 17.97 38.32 -44.83
N ASN A 20 17.90 39.06 -45.94
CA ASN A 20 16.93 38.89 -47.02
C ASN A 20 16.69 37.42 -47.38
N VAL A 21 15.41 37.05 -47.44
CA VAL A 21 14.92 35.72 -47.88
C VAL A 21 15.17 35.47 -49.38
N GLN A 22 15.77 36.42 -50.10
CA GLN A 22 16.05 36.32 -51.54
C GLN A 22 17.36 35.60 -51.90
N ASP A 23 18.26 35.32 -50.95
CA ASP A 23 19.56 34.65 -51.22
C ASP A 23 19.54 33.13 -50.96
N LEU A 24 18.38 32.52 -50.70
CA LEU A 24 18.23 31.07 -50.76
C LEU A 24 18.20 30.63 -52.25
N PRO A 25 18.99 29.62 -52.66
CA PRO A 25 18.90 29.13 -54.04
C PRO A 25 17.46 28.67 -54.32
N ARG A 26 16.86 29.14 -55.42
CA ARG A 26 15.60 28.60 -55.92
C ARG A 26 15.81 27.13 -56.31
N TRP A 27 15.29 26.20 -55.51
CA TRP A 27 15.29 24.78 -55.85
C TRP A 27 13.97 24.41 -56.54
N LYS A 28 14.10 23.95 -57.79
CA LYS A 28 13.00 23.63 -58.72
C LYS A 28 12.32 22.30 -58.35
N SER A 29 11.04 22.34 -57.98
CA SER A 29 9.98 21.43 -58.47
C SER A 29 8.60 21.73 -57.85
N GLU A 30 7.67 22.22 -58.69
CA GLU A 30 6.18 22.26 -58.59
C GLU A 30 5.48 23.33 -57.70
N PRO A 31 4.18 23.63 -57.98
CA PRO A 31 3.64 24.81 -58.70
C PRO A 31 3.31 26.02 -57.79
N PRO A 32 3.02 27.23 -58.34
CA PRO A 32 2.95 28.45 -57.56
C PRO A 32 1.58 28.64 -56.88
N LEU A 33 1.59 29.03 -55.60
CA LEU A 33 0.48 29.68 -54.90
C LEU A 33 0.94 31.11 -54.50
N PRO A 34 -0.01 32.06 -54.38
CA PRO A 34 0.15 33.42 -54.87
C PRO A 34 1.15 34.27 -54.06
N GLU A 35 1.90 35.11 -54.79
CA GLU A 35 2.82 36.10 -54.26
C GLU A 35 2.08 37.10 -53.35
N ILE A 36 2.47 37.13 -52.08
CA ILE A 36 2.14 38.24 -51.18
C ILE A 36 3.45 38.95 -50.85
N ASN A 37 3.60 40.16 -51.39
CA ASN A 37 4.71 41.06 -51.12
C ASN A 37 4.66 41.55 -49.66
N PHE A 38 5.78 41.45 -48.94
CA PHE A 38 5.95 42.08 -47.63
C PHE A 38 7.29 42.81 -47.53
N GLU A 39 7.24 44.00 -46.92
CA GLU A 39 8.35 44.93 -46.70
C GLU A 39 9.41 44.37 -45.74
N PRO A 40 10.71 44.71 -45.92
CA PRO A 40 11.77 44.26 -45.03
C PRO A 40 11.81 45.08 -43.72
N LEU A 41 11.89 44.37 -42.59
CA LEU A 41 12.11 44.92 -41.24
C LEU A 41 13.63 44.99 -40.88
N PRO A 42 14.03 45.81 -39.89
CA PRO A 42 15.36 46.44 -39.84
C PRO A 42 16.45 45.61 -39.16
N GLU A 43 17.64 45.57 -39.79
CA GLU A 43 18.87 44.83 -39.48
C GLU A 43 19.47 45.03 -38.07
N ASN A 44 19.78 43.92 -37.38
CA ASN A 44 20.64 43.87 -36.19
C ASN A 44 21.87 43.02 -36.57
N PRO A 45 23.11 43.53 -36.46
CA PRO A 45 24.28 42.87 -37.03
C PRO A 45 24.71 41.68 -36.15
N VAL A 46 24.52 40.46 -36.64
CA VAL A 46 25.06 39.26 -35.99
C VAL A 46 26.57 39.19 -36.16
N ASN A 47 27.25 38.73 -35.11
CA ASN A 47 28.70 38.64 -35.04
C ASN A 47 29.27 37.78 -36.19
N GLY A 48 30.09 38.41 -37.04
CA GLY A 48 30.70 37.75 -38.22
C GLY A 48 31.58 36.54 -37.89
N CYS A 49 32.06 36.39 -36.65
CA CYS A 49 32.76 35.19 -36.19
C CYS A 49 31.85 33.95 -36.20
N ILE A 50 30.63 34.09 -35.66
CA ILE A 50 29.64 33.01 -35.56
C ILE A 50 29.17 32.59 -36.95
N LEU A 51 28.92 33.58 -37.82
CA LEU A 51 28.52 33.33 -39.21
C LEU A 51 29.59 32.55 -39.97
N ARG A 52 30.88 32.89 -39.81
CA ARG A 52 31.98 32.14 -40.44
C ARG A 52 32.08 30.69 -39.95
N CYS A 53 31.96 30.46 -38.63
CA CYS A 53 31.93 29.10 -38.08
C CYS A 53 30.74 28.29 -38.62
N LYS A 54 29.56 28.92 -38.69
CA LYS A 54 28.34 28.33 -39.22
C LYS A 54 28.48 27.99 -40.71
N ASP A 55 28.92 28.93 -41.53
CA ASP A 55 29.02 28.75 -42.97
C ASP A 55 30.08 27.70 -43.36
N HIS A 56 31.16 27.60 -42.57
CA HIS A 56 32.14 26.51 -42.72
C HIS A 56 31.52 25.14 -42.44
N HIS A 57 30.79 25.01 -41.33
CA HIS A 57 30.09 23.77 -40.98
C HIS A 57 28.99 23.40 -42.00
N MET A 58 28.24 24.39 -42.49
CA MET A 58 27.20 24.16 -43.51
C MET A 58 27.79 23.65 -44.82
N ARG A 59 28.93 24.20 -45.28
CA ARG A 59 29.63 23.74 -46.49
C ARG A 59 30.16 22.32 -46.39
N GLU A 60 30.59 21.89 -45.21
CA GLU A 60 31.02 20.49 -44.99
C GLU A 60 29.85 19.49 -45.11
N MET A 61 28.60 19.96 -44.97
CA MET A 61 27.42 19.12 -44.80
C MET A 61 26.43 19.20 -46.00
N ASP A 62 26.79 19.85 -47.10
CA ASP A 62 25.88 20.50 -48.09
C ASP A 62 24.96 19.58 -48.94
N ASN A 63 24.77 18.29 -48.62
CA ASN A 63 23.89 17.38 -49.38
C ASN A 63 23.05 16.41 -48.52
N GLU A 64 23.04 16.62 -47.20
CA GLU A 64 22.65 15.59 -46.24
C GLU A 64 21.32 15.87 -45.52
N TRP A 65 20.64 16.94 -45.92
CA TRP A 65 19.54 17.49 -45.16
C TRP A 65 18.16 17.20 -45.79
N SER A 66 17.27 16.50 -45.07
CA SER A 66 15.85 16.30 -45.46
C SER A 66 14.84 17.02 -44.56
N ASP A 67 13.77 17.56 -45.17
CA ASP A 67 12.66 18.26 -44.51
C ASP A 67 11.75 17.31 -43.71
N ASP A 68 11.88 16.00 -43.94
CA ASP A 68 11.18 14.99 -43.16
C ASP A 68 11.84 14.81 -41.79
N PHE A 69 11.10 15.23 -40.77
CA PHE A 69 11.48 15.16 -39.38
C PHE A 69 11.63 13.76 -38.83
N THR A 70 10.94 12.80 -39.44
CA THR A 70 10.92 11.40 -39.03
C THR A 70 12.32 10.82 -39.06
N LEU A 71 13.11 10.97 -40.12
CA LEU A 71 14.33 10.16 -40.23
C LEU A 71 15.45 10.75 -41.12
N PRO A 72 16.35 11.59 -40.55
CA PRO A 72 17.63 11.92 -41.20
C PRO A 72 18.48 10.67 -41.42
N LEU A 73 18.49 9.76 -40.43
CA LEU A 73 19.31 8.55 -40.42
C LEU A 73 18.80 7.48 -41.38
N PHE A 74 17.49 7.41 -41.65
CA PHE A 74 16.94 6.61 -42.75
C PHE A 74 17.31 7.20 -44.11
N ASN A 75 17.27 8.51 -44.29
CA ASN A 75 17.73 9.14 -45.53
C ASN A 75 19.23 8.91 -45.77
N PHE A 76 20.04 8.85 -44.71
CA PHE A 76 21.43 8.41 -44.79
C PHE A 76 21.53 6.95 -45.25
N LEU A 77 20.83 6.02 -44.59
CA LEU A 77 20.82 4.60 -44.93
C LEU A 77 20.26 4.32 -46.34
N LYS A 78 19.27 5.11 -46.79
CA LYS A 78 18.64 5.03 -48.12
C LYS A 78 19.56 5.58 -49.22
N LYS A 79 20.31 6.66 -48.96
CA LYS A 79 21.24 7.27 -49.94
C LYS A 79 22.55 6.50 -50.10
N THR A 80 23.12 5.93 -49.02
CA THR A 80 24.43 5.26 -49.09
C THR A 80 24.35 3.76 -49.42
N GLY A 81 23.20 3.12 -49.19
CA GLY A 81 22.98 1.69 -49.46
C GLY A 81 23.74 0.70 -48.55
N ASN A 82 24.81 1.17 -47.88
CA ASN A 82 25.71 0.37 -47.06
C ASN A 82 25.79 0.89 -45.60
N GLU A 83 25.63 -0.01 -44.63
CA GLU A 83 25.59 0.29 -43.18
C GLU A 83 26.92 0.85 -42.67
N THR A 84 28.04 0.37 -43.22
CA THR A 84 29.39 0.84 -42.85
C THR A 84 29.64 2.27 -43.33
N ALA A 85 29.11 2.64 -44.50
CA ALA A 85 29.20 4.00 -45.02
C ALA A 85 28.33 4.97 -44.20
N ALA A 86 27.17 4.54 -43.73
CA ALA A 86 26.32 5.34 -42.82
C ALA A 86 27.01 5.57 -41.46
N PHE A 87 27.71 4.54 -40.93
CA PHE A 87 28.47 4.66 -39.69
C PHE A 87 29.65 5.63 -39.81
N ILE A 88 30.44 5.53 -40.89
CA ILE A 88 31.57 6.44 -41.15
C ILE A 88 31.07 7.89 -41.28
N LYS A 89 29.95 8.11 -41.97
CA LYS A 89 29.33 9.44 -42.05
C LYS A 89 28.89 10.00 -40.70
N LEU A 90 28.32 9.17 -39.82
CA LEU A 90 27.95 9.64 -38.48
C LEU A 90 29.18 10.04 -37.66
N GLN A 91 30.33 9.37 -37.85
CA GLN A 91 31.59 9.80 -37.26
C GLN A 91 32.07 11.14 -37.81
N GLU A 92 31.91 11.38 -39.12
CA GLU A 92 32.23 12.68 -39.76
C GLU A 92 31.37 13.81 -39.20
N ILE A 93 30.07 13.59 -38.99
CA ILE A 93 29.14 14.55 -38.37
C ILE A 93 29.58 14.87 -36.94
N CYS A 94 29.89 13.85 -36.14
CA CYS A 94 30.39 14.05 -34.77
C CYS A 94 31.71 14.82 -34.76
N ARG A 95 32.59 14.60 -35.74
CA ARG A 95 33.84 15.34 -35.90
C ARG A 95 33.59 16.80 -36.27
N SER A 96 32.73 17.07 -37.25
CA SER A 96 32.40 18.44 -37.68
C SER A 96 31.71 19.22 -36.55
N ASN A 97 30.83 18.58 -35.79
CA ASN A 97 30.19 19.18 -34.60
C ASN A 97 31.22 19.58 -33.53
N LYS A 98 32.26 18.77 -33.32
CA LYS A 98 33.36 19.10 -32.39
C LYS A 98 34.20 20.27 -32.88
N VAL A 99 34.51 20.32 -34.19
CA VAL A 99 35.21 21.45 -34.81
C VAL A 99 34.38 22.73 -34.70
N MET A 100 33.07 22.64 -34.90
CA MET A 100 32.14 23.76 -34.71
C MET A 100 32.11 24.23 -33.25
N GLU A 101 32.11 23.31 -32.28
CA GLU A 101 32.18 23.64 -30.86
C GLU A 101 33.46 24.41 -30.51
N GLU A 102 34.61 23.93 -31.00
CA GLU A 102 35.91 24.59 -30.81
C GLU A 102 35.96 25.97 -31.49
N CYS A 103 35.36 26.10 -32.68
CA CYS A 103 35.23 27.38 -33.39
C CYS A 103 34.38 28.39 -32.61
N LEU A 104 33.24 27.94 -32.04
CA LEU A 104 32.34 28.79 -31.26
C LEU A 104 32.93 29.22 -29.92
N ARG A 105 33.75 28.38 -29.28
CA ARG A 105 34.48 28.74 -28.05
C ARG A 105 35.48 29.87 -28.27
N ASN A 106 35.98 30.04 -29.49
CA ASN A 106 36.90 31.11 -29.86
C ASN A 106 36.18 32.43 -30.23
N CYS A 107 34.85 32.42 -30.35
CA CYS A 107 34.04 33.62 -30.55
C CYS A 107 33.54 34.19 -29.20
N ASN A 108 33.26 35.49 -29.12
CA ASN A 108 32.69 36.13 -27.93
C ASN A 108 31.35 35.46 -27.52
N GLN A 109 31.13 35.27 -26.21
CA GLN A 109 29.90 34.69 -25.65
C GLN A 109 28.68 35.58 -25.92
N SER A 110 27.97 35.30 -27.01
CA SER A 110 26.67 35.89 -27.29
C SER A 110 25.53 34.91 -26.96
N GLN A 111 24.29 35.40 -26.93
CA GLN A 111 23.11 34.56 -26.75
C GLN A 111 22.99 33.54 -27.90
N GLU A 112 23.31 33.96 -29.12
CA GLU A 112 23.30 33.11 -30.32
C GLU A 112 24.37 32.01 -30.22
N ALA A 113 25.58 32.34 -29.76
CA ALA A 113 26.62 31.34 -29.52
C ALA A 113 26.19 30.33 -28.45
N SER A 114 25.51 30.78 -27.39
CA SER A 114 25.01 29.90 -26.31
C SER A 114 23.91 28.95 -26.80
N ILE A 115 23.03 29.41 -27.68
CA ILE A 115 21.98 28.60 -28.32
C ILE A 115 22.61 27.52 -29.21
N ILE A 116 23.58 27.89 -30.05
CA ILE A 116 24.26 26.94 -30.94
C ILE A 116 25.10 25.93 -30.11
N MET A 117 25.76 26.37 -29.04
CA MET A 117 26.48 25.49 -28.12
C MET A 117 25.57 24.51 -27.40
N ALA A 118 24.37 24.93 -26.98
CA ALA A 118 23.36 24.03 -26.44
C ALA A 118 22.94 22.99 -27.49
N ALA A 119 22.74 23.41 -28.75
CA ALA A 119 22.41 22.52 -29.87
C ALA A 119 23.47 21.42 -30.08
N ILE A 120 24.75 21.79 -30.10
CA ILE A 120 25.86 20.85 -30.33
C ILE A 120 25.97 19.84 -29.18
N ARG A 121 25.73 20.27 -27.93
CA ARG A 121 25.74 19.37 -26.76
C ARG A 121 24.71 18.25 -26.84
N SER A 122 23.58 18.45 -27.55
CA SER A 122 22.61 17.36 -27.74
C SER A 122 23.20 16.15 -28.49
N TRP A 123 24.27 16.36 -29.29
CA TRP A 123 24.94 15.29 -30.04
C TRP A 123 25.98 14.54 -29.26
N HIS A 124 26.43 15.09 -28.13
CA HIS A 124 27.52 14.49 -27.38
C HIS A 124 27.17 13.07 -26.92
N ASN A 125 25.95 12.87 -26.40
CA ASN A 125 25.48 11.56 -25.97
C ASN A 125 25.35 10.57 -27.14
N SER A 126 24.81 11.02 -28.28
CA SER A 126 24.69 10.20 -29.49
C SER A 126 26.06 9.82 -30.06
N CYS A 127 27.02 10.75 -30.02
CA CYS A 127 28.39 10.55 -30.50
C CYS A 127 29.20 9.62 -29.59
N MET A 128 28.94 9.62 -28.27
CA MET A 128 29.57 8.69 -27.33
C MET A 128 29.03 7.26 -27.46
N ASN A 129 27.75 7.12 -27.79
CA ASN A 129 27.08 5.81 -27.92
C ASN A 129 26.88 5.37 -29.38
N LEU A 130 27.76 5.80 -30.29
CA LEU A 130 27.68 5.49 -31.72
C LEU A 130 27.62 3.99 -32.03
N GLU A 131 28.31 3.17 -31.24
CA GLU A 131 28.33 1.71 -31.42
C GLU A 131 26.96 1.08 -31.10
N GLU A 132 26.27 1.56 -30.06
CA GLU A 132 24.92 1.09 -29.72
C GLU A 132 23.90 1.47 -30.81
N ILE A 133 24.08 2.64 -31.42
CA ILE A 133 23.25 3.12 -32.53
C ILE A 133 23.51 2.27 -33.78
N ARG A 134 24.77 1.91 -34.05
CA ARG A 134 25.16 1.05 -35.19
C ARG A 134 24.46 -0.31 -35.16
N GLU A 135 24.30 -0.90 -33.97
CA GLU A 135 23.60 -2.18 -33.80
C GLU A 135 22.12 -2.13 -34.24
N GLN A 136 21.52 -0.93 -34.30
CA GLN A 136 20.11 -0.76 -34.71
C GLN A 136 19.94 -0.53 -36.22
N PHE A 137 21.01 -0.26 -36.97
CA PHE A 137 20.93 0.04 -38.42
C PHE A 137 20.27 -1.04 -39.26
N PRO A 138 20.54 -2.35 -39.05
CA PRO A 138 19.88 -3.39 -39.84
C PRO A 138 18.35 -3.33 -39.71
N CYS A 139 17.85 -3.17 -38.48
CA CYS A 139 16.41 -3.09 -38.24
C CYS A 139 15.79 -1.80 -38.79
N TRP A 140 16.44 -0.65 -38.60
CA TRP A 140 15.96 0.63 -39.12
C TRP A 140 15.96 0.67 -40.65
N LYS A 141 16.89 -0.02 -41.31
CA LYS A 141 16.92 -0.16 -42.76
C LYS A 141 15.76 -1.02 -43.26
N GLU A 142 15.48 -2.15 -42.62
CA GLU A 142 14.42 -3.08 -43.02
C GLU A 142 13.01 -2.50 -42.81
N ASN A 143 12.79 -1.79 -41.69
CA ASN A 143 11.47 -1.29 -41.31
C ASN A 143 11.26 0.21 -41.56
N GLY A 144 12.22 0.91 -42.19
CA GLY A 144 12.24 2.37 -42.20
C GLY A 144 11.08 3.06 -42.92
N GLU A 145 10.49 2.45 -43.97
CA GLU A 145 9.28 3.00 -44.61
C GLU A 145 8.06 2.95 -43.67
N ARG A 146 7.94 1.88 -42.88
CA ARG A 146 6.86 1.71 -41.89
C ARG A 146 7.05 2.65 -40.69
N LEU A 147 8.28 2.78 -40.22
CA LEU A 147 8.66 3.72 -39.16
C LEU A 147 8.41 5.17 -39.58
N SER A 148 8.63 5.52 -40.85
CA SER A 148 8.34 6.85 -41.39
C SER A 148 6.84 7.13 -41.51
N GLY A 149 6.05 6.11 -41.84
CA GLY A 149 4.59 6.25 -42.00
C GLY A 149 3.82 6.32 -40.67
N GLY A 150 4.28 5.62 -39.63
CA GLY A 150 3.55 5.45 -38.37
C GLY A 150 3.24 6.75 -37.62
N CYS A 151 4.13 7.73 -37.67
CA CYS A 151 3.99 9.01 -36.96
C CYS A 151 3.90 10.23 -37.90
N HIS A 152 3.44 10.01 -39.14
CA HIS A 152 3.40 11.06 -40.17
C HIS A 152 2.45 12.22 -39.80
N LEU A 153 1.33 11.94 -39.14
CA LEU A 153 0.36 12.96 -38.73
C LEU A 153 0.93 13.89 -37.65
N GLN A 154 1.58 13.32 -36.63
CA GLN A 154 2.25 14.04 -35.56
C GLN A 154 3.42 14.84 -36.11
N ASN A 155 4.13 14.28 -37.10
CA ASN A 155 5.17 14.99 -37.83
C ASN A 155 4.62 16.25 -38.53
N ILE A 156 3.61 16.12 -39.41
CA ILE A 156 3.03 17.26 -40.15
C ILE A 156 2.61 18.39 -39.20
N ARG A 157 1.96 18.04 -38.08
CA ARG A 157 1.52 19.02 -37.09
C ARG A 157 2.70 19.75 -36.46
N LEU A 158 3.74 19.02 -36.07
CA LEU A 158 4.96 19.61 -35.53
C LEU A 158 5.65 20.52 -36.56
N GLN A 159 5.67 20.19 -37.86
CA GLN A 159 6.25 21.07 -38.90
C GLN A 159 5.47 22.36 -39.05
N HIS A 160 4.15 22.25 -39.08
CA HIS A 160 3.26 23.40 -39.17
C HIS A 160 3.46 24.37 -37.98
N ASP A 161 3.52 23.85 -36.76
CA ASP A 161 3.66 24.68 -35.57
C ASP A 161 5.05 25.31 -35.47
N MET A 162 6.09 24.62 -35.94
CA MET A 162 7.44 25.19 -36.08
C MET A 162 7.50 26.31 -37.12
N GLN A 163 6.79 26.17 -38.24
CA GLN A 163 6.70 27.22 -39.27
C GLN A 163 5.93 28.44 -38.73
N LEU A 164 4.85 28.22 -37.98
CA LEU A 164 4.11 29.31 -37.33
C LEU A 164 4.95 30.05 -36.30
N PHE A 165 5.79 29.33 -35.54
CA PHE A 165 6.69 29.93 -34.58
C PHE A 165 7.84 30.72 -35.21
N ALA A 166 8.32 30.29 -36.39
CA ALA A 166 9.28 31.04 -37.18
C ALA A 166 8.77 32.43 -37.58
N GLN A 167 7.48 32.51 -37.89
CA GLN A 167 6.82 33.72 -38.35
C GLN A 167 6.33 34.59 -37.18
N ASN A 168 5.75 33.98 -36.15
CA ASN A 168 5.15 34.64 -35.00
C ASN A 168 5.69 34.05 -33.69
N GLN A 169 6.61 34.78 -33.05
CA GLN A 169 7.27 34.40 -31.78
C GLN A 169 6.34 34.58 -30.56
N SER A 170 5.18 33.91 -30.56
CA SER A 170 4.20 33.96 -29.47
C SER A 170 4.42 32.84 -28.43
N GLN A 171 4.07 33.11 -27.16
CA GLN A 171 4.21 32.13 -26.06
C GLN A 171 3.26 30.92 -26.21
N GLN A 172 2.09 31.12 -26.82
CA GLN A 172 1.12 30.03 -27.11
C GLN A 172 1.65 29.04 -28.15
N ASN A 173 2.42 29.53 -29.14
CA ASN A 173 3.05 28.65 -30.13
C ASN A 173 4.12 27.76 -29.50
N VAL A 174 4.79 28.21 -28.44
CA VAL A 174 5.78 27.40 -27.70
C VAL A 174 5.12 26.24 -26.96
N GLU A 175 3.93 26.45 -26.38
CA GLU A 175 3.16 25.38 -25.73
C GLU A 175 2.76 24.28 -26.72
N ASN A 176 2.21 24.67 -27.87
CA ASN A 176 1.77 23.74 -28.90
C ASN A 176 2.95 22.92 -29.47
N ILE A 177 4.08 23.57 -29.74
CA ILE A 177 5.32 22.88 -30.17
C ILE A 177 5.78 21.86 -29.14
N CYS A 178 5.74 22.20 -27.85
CA CYS A 178 6.19 21.30 -26.80
C CYS A 178 5.28 20.06 -26.65
N LEU A 179 3.97 20.25 -26.79
CA LEU A 179 2.99 19.17 -26.77
C LEU A 179 3.12 18.26 -28.00
N ASP A 180 3.24 18.85 -29.19
CA ASP A 180 3.39 18.08 -30.42
C ASP A 180 4.73 17.36 -30.49
N MET A 181 5.80 17.92 -29.92
CA MET A 181 7.09 17.25 -29.79
C MET A 181 7.01 16.02 -28.87
N GLU A 182 6.23 16.09 -27.78
CA GLU A 182 6.02 14.96 -26.87
C GLU A 182 5.13 13.87 -27.50
N GLN A 183 4.06 14.27 -28.19
CA GLN A 183 3.22 13.34 -28.95
C GLN A 183 4.00 12.64 -30.06
N PHE A 184 4.82 13.39 -30.80
CA PHE A 184 5.70 12.84 -31.81
C PHE A 184 6.75 11.90 -31.19
N GLY A 185 7.43 12.33 -30.11
CA GLY A 185 8.45 11.52 -29.43
C GLY A 185 7.91 10.19 -28.88
N ASN A 186 6.73 10.21 -28.26
CA ASN A 186 6.07 9.01 -27.74
C ASN A 186 5.63 8.07 -28.86
N CYS A 187 5.01 8.61 -29.92
CA CYS A 187 4.65 7.82 -31.10
C CYS A 187 5.90 7.16 -31.71
N PHE A 188 6.95 7.95 -31.89
CA PHE A 188 8.19 7.52 -32.53
C PHE A 188 8.88 6.43 -31.71
N SER A 189 8.97 6.59 -30.39
CA SER A 189 9.51 5.57 -29.49
C SER A 189 8.72 4.26 -29.53
N GLN A 190 7.38 4.34 -29.47
CA GLN A 190 6.51 3.16 -29.50
C GLN A 190 6.63 2.38 -30.81
N GLU A 191 6.70 3.06 -31.95
CA GLU A 191 6.88 2.40 -33.25
C GLU A 191 8.26 1.73 -33.35
N HIS A 192 9.32 2.35 -32.81
CA HIS A 192 10.65 1.74 -32.76
C HIS A 192 10.69 0.54 -31.79
N GLY A 193 9.98 0.59 -30.67
CA GLY A 193 9.83 -0.55 -29.76
C GLY A 193 9.06 -1.70 -30.39
N LYS A 194 8.03 -1.40 -31.18
CA LYS A 194 7.18 -2.39 -31.86
C LYS A 194 7.91 -3.14 -32.96
N TYR A 195 8.70 -2.46 -33.79
CA TYR A 195 9.37 -3.09 -34.93
C TYR A 195 10.82 -3.50 -34.66
N CYS A 196 11.55 -2.78 -33.80
CA CYS A 196 12.97 -3.01 -33.53
C CYS A 196 13.27 -3.42 -32.08
N GLY A 197 12.23 -3.64 -31.27
CA GLY A 197 12.33 -4.20 -29.93
C GLY A 197 12.70 -3.19 -28.83
N TYR A 198 12.71 -3.67 -27.60
CA TYR A 198 12.87 -2.85 -26.39
C TYR A 198 14.19 -2.06 -26.34
N ARG A 199 15.28 -2.61 -26.91
CA ARG A 199 16.58 -1.91 -26.94
C ARG A 199 16.54 -0.69 -27.85
N SER A 200 15.90 -0.77 -29.02
CA SER A 200 15.68 0.39 -29.88
C SER A 200 14.79 1.43 -29.22
N GLN A 201 13.78 0.99 -28.45
CA GLN A 201 12.89 1.90 -27.72
C GLN A 201 13.66 2.75 -26.70
N ILE A 202 14.50 2.12 -25.87
CA ILE A 202 15.32 2.83 -24.87
C ILE A 202 16.27 3.84 -25.52
N ILE A 203 16.92 3.46 -26.62
CA ILE A 203 17.85 4.37 -27.33
C ILE A 203 17.10 5.61 -27.83
N ILE A 204 15.92 5.41 -28.43
CA ILE A 204 15.10 6.51 -28.94
C ILE A 204 14.52 7.36 -27.80
N ASP A 205 14.08 6.76 -26.69
CA ASP A 205 13.59 7.48 -25.50
C ASP A 205 14.67 8.38 -24.90
N ASN A 206 15.91 7.87 -24.78
CA ASN A 206 17.04 8.64 -24.29
C ASN A 206 17.37 9.81 -25.22
N LEU A 207 17.35 9.59 -26.54
CA LEU A 207 17.57 10.65 -27.52
C LEU A 207 16.47 11.72 -27.44
N ASN A 208 15.21 11.31 -27.34
CA ASN A 208 14.07 12.22 -27.21
C ASN A 208 14.13 13.04 -25.91
N ALA A 209 14.53 12.43 -24.80
CA ALA A 209 14.69 13.12 -23.52
C ALA A 209 15.80 14.18 -23.55
N VAL A 210 16.96 13.86 -24.12
CA VAL A 210 18.09 14.80 -24.29
C VAL A 210 17.69 15.95 -25.21
N ASN A 211 16.97 15.67 -26.30
CA ASN A 211 16.47 16.69 -27.22
C ASN A 211 15.45 17.63 -26.55
N LYS A 212 14.53 17.08 -25.75
CA LYS A 212 13.56 17.84 -24.95
C LYS A 212 14.26 18.77 -23.95
N GLU A 213 15.25 18.27 -23.22
CA GLU A 213 16.02 19.08 -22.28
C GLU A 213 16.80 20.21 -22.97
N THR A 214 17.38 19.91 -24.14
CA THR A 214 18.15 20.90 -24.91
C THR A 214 17.23 21.98 -25.48
N LEU A 215 16.06 21.62 -26.00
CA LEU A 215 15.04 22.56 -26.47
C LEU A 215 14.61 23.51 -25.35
N LEU A 216 14.34 22.98 -24.15
CA LEU A 216 13.99 23.79 -22.99
C LEU A 216 15.12 24.75 -22.59
N LYS A 217 16.38 24.30 -22.62
CA LYS A 217 17.53 25.17 -22.36
C LYS A 217 17.61 26.32 -23.36
N MET A 218 17.36 26.08 -24.65
CA MET A 218 17.34 27.14 -25.66
C MET A 218 16.18 28.11 -25.47
N ILE A 219 14.98 27.60 -25.17
CA ILE A 219 13.79 28.42 -24.91
C ILE A 219 14.02 29.28 -23.66
N LYS A 220 14.61 28.73 -22.60
CA LYS A 220 14.96 29.45 -21.36
C LYS A 220 15.98 30.59 -21.57
N ILE A 221 16.85 30.50 -22.57
CA ILE A 221 17.82 31.58 -22.87
C ILE A 221 17.11 32.83 -23.42
N LYS A 222 15.96 32.67 -24.09
CA LYS A 222 15.22 33.77 -24.74
C LYS A 222 13.93 34.17 -24.00
N TRP A 223 13.30 33.25 -23.27
CA TRP A 223 12.07 33.49 -22.50
C TRP A 223 12.22 33.05 -21.04
N ASN A 224 12.06 34.01 -20.11
CA ASN A 224 12.20 33.79 -18.67
C ASN A 224 10.97 33.11 -18.01
N ASN A 225 9.79 33.15 -18.64
CA ASN A 225 8.55 32.58 -18.08
C ASN A 225 8.00 31.48 -19.00
N ILE A 226 8.08 30.23 -18.56
CA ILE A 226 7.55 29.07 -19.28
C ILE A 226 6.26 28.59 -18.60
N PRO A 227 5.22 28.22 -19.37
CA PRO A 227 3.95 27.75 -18.84
C PRO A 227 4.02 26.38 -18.12
N PRO A 228 3.16 26.17 -17.10
CA PRO A 228 3.27 25.08 -16.11
C PRO A 228 2.91 23.67 -16.62
N ALA A 229 2.44 23.53 -17.88
CA ALA A 229 2.00 22.25 -18.42
C ALA A 229 3.14 21.24 -18.65
N TYR A 230 4.40 21.69 -18.69
CA TYR A 230 5.57 20.85 -19.02
C TYR A 230 6.37 20.34 -17.81
N MET A 231 5.90 20.62 -16.59
CA MET A 231 6.60 20.34 -15.34
C MET A 231 6.20 18.99 -14.73
N VAL A 232 5.99 17.90 -15.48
CA VAL A 232 5.47 16.65 -14.88
C VAL A 232 6.44 16.05 -13.84
N ALA A 233 7.76 16.24 -14.00
CA ALA A 233 8.76 15.90 -12.98
C ALA A 233 8.92 16.98 -11.88
N GLU A 234 8.51 18.22 -12.13
CA GLU A 234 8.58 19.31 -11.15
C GLU A 234 7.25 19.55 -10.42
N LYS A 235 6.10 18.95 -10.81
CA LYS A 235 4.81 19.12 -10.13
C LYS A 235 4.89 18.70 -8.67
N VAL A 236 5.61 17.61 -8.40
CA VAL A 236 5.80 17.06 -7.06
C VAL A 236 6.76 17.92 -6.25
N GLU A 237 7.90 18.30 -6.83
CA GLU A 237 8.86 19.20 -6.18
C GLU A 237 8.25 20.58 -5.90
N VAL A 238 7.45 21.13 -6.82
CA VAL A 238 6.68 22.38 -6.65
C VAL A 238 5.61 22.21 -5.56
N TYR A 239 4.91 21.08 -5.51
CA TYR A 239 3.94 20.82 -4.45
C TYR A 239 4.63 20.73 -3.07
N LEU A 240 5.72 19.99 -2.98
CA LEU A 240 6.50 19.83 -1.75
C LEU A 240 7.10 21.15 -1.27
N THR A 241 7.68 21.95 -2.16
CA THR A 241 8.23 23.28 -1.84
C THR A 241 7.13 24.27 -1.48
N THR A 242 5.97 24.24 -2.14
CA THR A 242 4.81 25.08 -1.77
C THR A 242 4.29 24.73 -0.37
N LYS A 243 4.19 23.43 -0.04
CA LYS A 243 3.77 22.98 1.29
C LYS A 243 4.84 23.23 2.36
N GLN A 244 6.12 23.14 2.01
CA GLN A 244 7.24 23.51 2.89
C GLN A 244 7.20 25.00 3.25
N ASN A 245 6.94 25.87 2.28
CA ASN A 245 6.82 27.32 2.50
C ASN A 245 5.57 27.70 3.32
N ALA A 246 4.52 26.88 3.27
CA ALA A 246 3.30 27.07 4.07
C ALA A 246 3.40 26.51 5.50
N ALA A 247 4.34 25.59 5.77
CA ALA A 247 4.49 24.92 7.06
C ALA A 247 5.30 25.77 8.06
N LYS A 248 4.92 25.74 9.35
CA LYS A 248 5.65 26.41 10.45
C LYS A 248 6.17 25.38 11.47
N GLY A 249 7.37 25.60 12.01
CA GLY A 249 7.95 24.81 13.10
C GLY A 249 8.41 23.40 12.69
N ALA A 250 8.30 22.42 13.61
CA ALA A 250 8.77 21.04 13.42
C ALA A 250 8.17 20.31 12.20
N ILE A 251 7.03 20.77 11.67
CA ILE A 251 6.39 20.24 10.47
C ILE A 251 7.17 20.64 9.21
N ALA A 252 7.84 21.79 9.20
CA ALA A 252 8.68 22.25 8.08
C ALA A 252 9.95 21.40 7.94
N ASP A 253 10.54 20.95 9.05
CA ASP A 253 11.66 20.02 9.04
C ASP A 253 11.25 18.64 8.51
N ASP A 254 10.05 18.17 8.88
CA ASP A 254 9.46 16.92 8.36
C ASP A 254 9.22 17.01 6.83
N TRP A 255 8.72 18.15 6.32
CA TRP A 255 8.57 18.39 4.87
C TRP A 255 9.92 18.49 4.13
N LYS A 256 10.92 19.12 4.74
CA LYS A 256 12.27 19.20 4.19
C LYS A 256 12.91 17.81 4.07
N ASN A 257 12.75 16.98 5.10
CA ASN A 257 13.24 15.59 5.07
C ASN A 257 12.50 14.75 4.03
N LEU A 258 11.20 14.96 3.82
CA LEU A 258 10.46 14.32 2.71
C LEU A 258 11.02 14.73 1.34
N HIS A 259 11.23 16.04 1.15
CA HIS A 259 11.80 16.58 -0.08
C HIS A 259 13.20 16.02 -0.36
N ASP A 260 14.10 16.07 0.63
CA ASP A 260 15.48 15.58 0.47
C ASP A 260 15.53 14.09 0.15
N ASN A 261 14.67 13.28 0.78
CA ASN A 261 14.60 11.84 0.50
C ASN A 261 13.99 11.53 -0.87
N TYR A 262 13.06 12.36 -1.34
CA TYR A 262 12.50 12.27 -2.68
C TYR A 262 13.55 12.63 -3.76
N VAL A 263 14.26 13.76 -3.59
CA VAL A 263 15.35 14.18 -4.50
C VAL A 263 16.46 13.14 -4.54
N LYS A 264 16.84 12.58 -3.38
CA LYS A 264 17.84 11.50 -3.28
C LYS A 264 17.31 10.13 -3.71
N LYS A 265 16.02 10.00 -4.06
CA LYS A 265 15.34 8.77 -4.49
C LYS A 265 15.45 7.61 -3.47
N LEU A 266 15.43 7.92 -2.18
CA LEU A 266 15.51 6.97 -1.08
C LEU A 266 14.12 6.42 -0.70
N TRP A 267 13.53 5.59 -1.57
CA TRP A 267 12.14 5.12 -1.46
C TRP A 267 11.80 4.42 -0.14
N HIS A 268 12.73 3.64 0.42
CA HIS A 268 12.50 2.94 1.68
C HIS A 268 12.38 3.90 2.88
N GLN A 269 13.32 4.84 3.00
CA GLN A 269 13.30 5.84 4.07
C GLN A 269 12.12 6.79 3.91
N LEU A 270 11.81 7.16 2.67
CA LEU A 270 10.63 7.94 2.33
C LEU A 270 9.36 7.27 2.85
N THR A 271 9.17 5.98 2.58
CA THR A 271 7.99 5.22 3.01
C THR A 271 7.85 5.17 4.52
N ILE A 272 8.95 4.95 5.25
CA ILE A 272 8.94 4.91 6.72
C ILE A 272 8.57 6.28 7.30
N LEU A 273 9.15 7.35 6.74
CA LEU A 273 8.84 8.72 7.15
C LEU A 273 7.39 9.06 6.83
N THR A 274 6.90 8.78 5.62
CA THR A 274 5.50 9.01 5.25
C THR A 274 4.54 8.25 6.18
N LYS A 275 4.81 6.98 6.49
CA LYS A 275 4.02 6.22 7.47
C LYS A 275 4.00 6.90 8.84
N THR A 276 5.14 7.35 9.32
CA THR A 276 5.26 8.01 10.63
C THR A 276 4.50 9.34 10.65
N LEU A 277 4.58 10.12 9.57
CA LEU A 277 3.93 11.42 9.45
C LEU A 277 2.41 11.29 9.34
N VAL A 278 1.92 10.31 8.60
CA VAL A 278 0.47 10.03 8.47
C VAL A 278 -0.14 9.63 9.82
N ASN A 279 0.64 9.00 10.71
CA ASN A 279 0.19 8.66 12.06
C ASN A 279 0.28 9.84 13.06
N LYS A 280 0.94 10.95 12.72
CA LYS A 280 1.00 12.14 13.60
C LYS A 280 -0.28 12.99 13.41
N PRO A 281 -1.13 13.15 14.44
CA PRO A 281 -2.38 13.92 14.32
C PRO A 281 -2.16 15.41 13.99
N ALA A 282 -1.00 15.96 14.38
CA ALA A 282 -0.60 17.33 14.07
C ALA A 282 -0.34 17.58 12.57
N PHE A 283 0.04 16.54 11.83
CA PHE A 283 0.29 16.62 10.38
C PHE A 283 -1.02 16.51 9.60
N THR A 284 -1.92 15.61 10.01
CA THR A 284 -3.21 15.36 9.34
C THR A 284 -4.24 16.47 9.50
N ALA A 285 -4.11 17.33 10.53
CA ALA A 285 -5.06 18.41 10.79
C ALA A 285 -4.99 19.57 9.77
N ASN A 286 -3.82 19.79 9.15
CA ASN A 286 -3.56 20.93 8.27
C ASN A 286 -3.48 20.55 6.77
N LEU A 287 -3.74 19.29 6.41
CA LEU A 287 -3.55 18.77 5.06
C LEU A 287 -4.81 18.10 4.50
N ASN A 288 -5.10 18.41 3.22
CA ASN A 288 -5.98 17.57 2.41
C ASN A 288 -5.19 16.33 1.99
N LEU A 289 -5.46 15.21 2.65
CA LEU A 289 -4.78 13.92 2.40
C LEU A 289 -5.06 13.34 0.99
N GLU A 290 -6.15 13.76 0.36
CA GLU A 290 -6.52 13.39 -1.02
C GLU A 290 -5.57 14.03 -2.04
N GLU A 291 -5.34 15.34 -1.94
CA GLU A 291 -4.35 16.05 -2.76
C GLU A 291 -2.93 15.52 -2.53
N PHE A 292 -2.63 15.10 -1.31
CA PHE A 292 -1.34 14.50 -0.99
C PHE A 292 -1.17 13.14 -1.65
N TYR A 293 -2.21 12.32 -1.71
CA TYR A 293 -2.14 11.04 -2.39
C TYR A 293 -2.00 11.21 -3.91
N ASP A 294 -2.84 12.04 -4.52
CA ASP A 294 -2.87 12.19 -5.98
C ASP A 294 -1.61 12.87 -6.53
N ASN A 295 -1.06 13.85 -5.82
CA ASN A 295 0.11 14.58 -6.29
C ASN A 295 1.45 13.95 -5.87
N PHE A 296 1.52 13.21 -4.76
CA PHE A 296 2.78 12.69 -4.24
C PHE A 296 2.85 11.16 -4.27
N ILE A 297 1.89 10.47 -3.64
CA ILE A 297 1.97 9.02 -3.42
C ILE A 297 1.77 8.22 -4.73
N SER A 298 0.94 8.73 -5.65
CA SER A 298 0.66 8.09 -6.94
C SER A 298 1.91 7.84 -7.80
N GLU A 299 2.94 8.69 -7.67
CA GLU A 299 4.14 8.62 -8.52
C GLU A 299 5.04 7.44 -8.16
N PHE A 300 5.13 7.11 -6.87
CA PHE A 300 6.04 6.06 -6.39
C PHE A 300 5.33 4.79 -5.92
N GLU A 301 4.02 4.67 -6.15
CA GLU A 301 3.18 3.51 -5.79
C GLU A 301 3.77 2.16 -6.26
N LEU A 302 4.34 2.11 -7.48
CA LEU A 302 4.93 0.88 -8.05
C LEU A 302 6.29 0.49 -7.45
N ARG A 303 6.93 1.38 -6.69
CA ARG A 303 8.28 1.19 -6.14
C ARG A 303 8.30 0.86 -4.65
N ILE A 304 7.16 0.97 -3.97
CA ILE A 304 7.02 0.73 -2.52
C ILE A 304 6.60 -0.72 -2.27
N ASN A 305 6.92 -1.23 -1.09
CA ASN A 305 6.32 -2.45 -0.57
C ASN A 305 4.79 -2.26 -0.40
N ALA A 306 4.01 -3.15 -1.02
CA ALA A 306 2.55 -3.06 -1.04
C ALA A 306 1.91 -3.02 0.36
N LEU A 307 2.47 -3.70 1.36
CA LEU A 307 1.95 -3.67 2.74
C LEU A 307 2.03 -2.26 3.34
N ARG A 308 3.17 -1.58 3.17
CA ARG A 308 3.37 -0.22 3.71
C ARG A 308 2.51 0.81 2.99
N LEU A 309 2.30 0.62 1.69
CA LEU A 309 1.35 1.43 0.91
C LEU A 309 -0.07 1.31 1.48
N VAL A 310 -0.53 0.09 1.76
CA VAL A 310 -1.87 -0.14 2.35
C VAL A 310 -1.98 0.49 3.74
N GLU A 311 -0.94 0.41 4.58
CA GLU A 311 -0.93 1.07 5.89
C GLU A 311 -1.04 2.59 5.81
N ILE A 312 -0.49 3.21 4.76
CA ILE A 312 -0.61 4.66 4.49
C ILE A 312 -1.99 4.99 3.92
N ALA A 313 -2.51 4.14 3.04
CA ALA A 313 -3.79 4.34 2.36
C ALA A 313 -5.00 4.26 3.31
N ILE A 314 -4.97 3.41 4.35
CA ILE A 314 -6.10 3.24 5.27
C ILE A 314 -6.46 4.54 6.03
N PRO A 315 -5.51 5.25 6.69
CA PRO A 315 -5.80 6.55 7.30
C PRO A 315 -6.31 7.60 6.31
N ILE A 316 -5.76 7.62 5.09
CA ILE A 316 -6.21 8.52 4.02
C ILE A 316 -7.65 8.20 3.63
N ALA A 317 -7.98 6.92 3.47
CA ALA A 317 -9.33 6.46 3.17
C ALA A 317 -10.31 6.80 4.31
N LYS A 318 -9.90 6.72 5.59
CA LYS A 318 -10.71 7.18 6.74
C LYS A 318 -11.00 8.68 6.67
N TYR A 319 -10.02 9.50 6.29
CA TYR A 319 -10.22 10.94 6.11
C TYR A 319 -11.16 11.26 4.94
N ILE A 320 -10.98 10.60 3.79
CA ILE A 320 -11.84 10.76 2.61
C ILE A 320 -13.26 10.31 2.94
N HIS A 321 -13.42 9.20 3.68
CA HIS A 321 -14.72 8.67 4.09
C HIS A 321 -15.51 9.62 4.99
N ASN A 322 -14.82 10.38 5.86
CA ASN A 322 -15.46 11.40 6.69
C ASN A 322 -16.04 12.56 5.85
N LYS A 323 -15.49 12.81 4.64
CA LYS A 323 -16.00 13.82 3.71
C LYS A 323 -17.04 13.24 2.74
N ASP A 324 -16.73 12.11 2.09
CA ASP A 324 -17.59 11.42 1.12
C ASP A 324 -17.54 9.90 1.31
N LYS A 325 -18.67 9.35 1.76
CA LYS A 325 -18.83 7.95 2.18
C LYS A 325 -18.52 6.92 1.08
N LYS A 326 -18.91 7.18 -0.18
CA LYS A 326 -18.72 6.24 -1.31
C LYS A 326 -17.33 6.34 -1.95
N LYS A 327 -16.76 7.54 -2.03
CA LYS A 327 -15.43 7.78 -2.62
C LYS A 327 -14.31 7.07 -1.87
N GLY A 328 -14.43 6.94 -0.54
CA GLY A 328 -13.46 6.20 0.27
C GLY A 328 -13.36 4.70 -0.10
N ILE A 329 -14.48 4.07 -0.47
CA ILE A 329 -14.50 2.66 -0.91
C ILE A 329 -13.95 2.54 -2.34
N GLU A 330 -14.37 3.42 -3.25
CA GLU A 330 -13.85 3.46 -4.62
C GLU A 330 -12.33 3.69 -4.65
N PHE A 331 -11.82 4.51 -3.74
CA PHE A 331 -10.38 4.75 -3.57
C PHE A 331 -9.63 3.46 -3.15
N LEU A 332 -10.15 2.70 -2.18
CA LEU A 332 -9.54 1.42 -1.80
C LEU A 332 -9.63 0.39 -2.93
N GLN A 333 -10.72 0.36 -3.71
CA GLN A 333 -10.83 -0.51 -4.88
C GLN A 333 -9.80 -0.17 -5.98
N LYS A 334 -9.47 1.13 -6.14
CA LYS A 334 -8.41 1.56 -7.07
C LYS A 334 -7.05 1.00 -6.63
N ILE A 335 -6.74 1.08 -5.33
CA ILE A 335 -5.48 0.55 -4.76
C ILE A 335 -5.44 -0.98 -4.81
N GLN A 336 -6.59 -1.65 -4.64
CA GLN A 336 -6.68 -3.11 -4.76
C GLN A 336 -6.17 -3.61 -6.12
N LYS A 337 -6.43 -2.88 -7.21
CA LYS A 337 -5.95 -3.24 -8.56
C LYS A 337 -4.42 -3.20 -8.67
N VAL A 338 -3.78 -2.28 -7.94
CA VAL A 338 -2.32 -2.11 -7.96
C VAL A 338 -1.63 -3.16 -7.07
N VAL A 339 -2.28 -3.51 -5.96
CA VAL A 339 -1.74 -4.38 -4.90
C VAL A 339 -2.04 -5.88 -5.12
N ALA A 340 -2.74 -6.24 -6.20
CA ALA A 340 -3.26 -7.59 -6.46
C ALA A 340 -2.21 -8.73 -6.45
N LYS A 341 -0.91 -8.43 -6.54
CA LYS A 341 0.17 -9.45 -6.53
C LYS A 341 0.50 -9.97 -5.12
N ASP A 342 0.31 -9.15 -4.08
CA ASP A 342 0.72 -9.48 -2.71
C ASP A 342 -0.49 -9.85 -1.83
N ARG A 343 -0.65 -11.15 -1.54
CA ARG A 343 -1.79 -11.67 -0.74
C ARG A 343 -1.92 -11.03 0.65
N ILE A 344 -0.80 -10.75 1.30
CA ILE A 344 -0.75 -10.11 2.63
C ILE A 344 -1.31 -8.68 2.56
N ALA A 345 -0.96 -7.94 1.51
CA ALA A 345 -1.41 -6.57 1.34
C ALA A 345 -2.88 -6.50 0.92
N VAL A 346 -3.37 -7.47 0.13
CA VAL A 346 -4.79 -7.61 -0.20
C VAL A 346 -5.62 -7.88 1.05
N ALA A 347 -5.22 -8.84 1.89
CA ALA A 347 -5.92 -9.12 3.14
C ALA A 347 -5.96 -7.87 4.05
N ARG A 348 -4.86 -7.12 4.15
CA ARG A 348 -4.84 -5.86 4.91
C ARG A 348 -5.78 -4.81 4.30
N LEU A 349 -5.86 -4.71 2.99
CA LEU A 349 -6.76 -3.78 2.31
C LEU A 349 -8.23 -4.14 2.55
N HIS A 350 -8.58 -5.42 2.48
CA HIS A 350 -9.92 -5.90 2.85
C HIS A 350 -10.26 -5.58 4.30
N THR A 351 -9.31 -5.76 5.25
CA THR A 351 -9.56 -5.35 6.65
C THR A 351 -9.84 -3.85 6.78
N GLY A 352 -9.13 -3.01 6.03
CA GLY A 352 -9.36 -1.57 6.00
C GLY A 352 -10.71 -1.20 5.39
N GLU A 353 -11.11 -1.88 4.31
CA GLU A 353 -12.42 -1.69 3.70
C GLU A 353 -13.55 -2.10 4.65
N ILE A 354 -13.41 -3.22 5.36
CA ILE A 354 -14.39 -3.66 6.34
C ILE A 354 -14.47 -2.66 7.50
N GLU A 355 -13.35 -2.13 8.00
CA GLU A 355 -13.35 -1.08 9.04
C GLU A 355 -14.10 0.18 8.60
N LEU A 356 -13.93 0.61 7.35
CA LEU A 356 -14.70 1.73 6.79
C LEU A 356 -16.18 1.39 6.65
N ARG A 357 -16.51 0.17 6.20
CA ARG A 357 -17.90 -0.28 6.07
C ARG A 357 -18.60 -0.41 7.43
N LEU A 358 -17.89 -0.80 8.48
CA LEU A 358 -18.40 -0.80 9.85
C LEU A 358 -18.58 0.61 10.42
N SER A 359 -17.74 1.56 9.98
CA SER A 359 -17.86 2.97 10.34
C SER A 359 -19.06 3.67 9.66
N HIS A 360 -19.64 3.06 8.61
CA HIS A 360 -20.90 3.50 8.01
C HIS A 360 -22.11 3.17 8.90
N LYS A 361 -22.28 3.96 9.96
CA LYS A 361 -23.54 4.01 10.72
C LYS A 361 -24.58 4.81 9.92
N GLY A 362 -25.71 4.18 9.59
CA GLY A 362 -26.87 4.85 9.00
C GLY A 362 -27.59 5.76 10.00
N LYS A 363 -28.62 6.50 9.56
CA LYS A 363 -29.41 7.42 10.41
C LYS A 363 -30.11 6.73 11.61
N ASN A 364 -30.18 5.40 11.63
CA ASN A 364 -30.80 4.60 12.69
C ASN A 364 -29.81 3.68 13.43
N ASP A 365 -28.50 3.95 13.36
CA ASP A 365 -27.45 3.11 13.95
C ASP A 365 -27.41 1.66 13.43
N GLN A 366 -28.15 1.37 12.34
CA GLN A 366 -28.08 0.11 11.61
C GLN A 366 -27.08 0.21 10.45
N ILE A 367 -26.24 -0.82 10.36
CA ILE A 367 -25.27 -1.04 9.29
C ILE A 367 -26.04 -1.51 8.04
N VAL A 368 -25.85 -0.81 6.92
CA VAL A 368 -26.66 -1.00 5.71
C VAL A 368 -26.37 -2.33 4.99
N ASP A 369 -25.19 -2.92 5.18
CA ASP A 369 -24.74 -4.12 4.44
C ASP A 369 -24.08 -5.20 5.31
N LEU A 370 -24.77 -5.68 6.36
CA LEU A 370 -24.27 -6.77 7.22
C LEU A 370 -23.91 -8.06 6.46
N LYS A 371 -24.60 -8.33 5.35
CA LYS A 371 -24.37 -9.54 4.53
C LYS A 371 -23.13 -9.41 3.65
N ALA A 372 -22.94 -8.26 2.99
CA ALA A 372 -21.74 -8.04 2.18
C ALA A 372 -20.48 -7.98 3.06
N ILE A 373 -20.58 -7.42 4.26
CA ILE A 373 -19.49 -7.43 5.25
C ILE A 373 -19.17 -8.87 5.67
N ARG A 374 -20.19 -9.70 5.91
CA ARG A 374 -19.99 -11.13 6.23
C ARG A 374 -19.26 -11.86 5.12
N ASP A 375 -19.73 -11.72 3.88
CA ASP A 375 -19.11 -12.41 2.73
C ASP A 375 -17.65 -11.96 2.55
N GLN A 376 -17.35 -10.68 2.79
CA GLN A 376 -15.97 -10.17 2.80
C GLN A 376 -15.13 -10.72 3.96
N ILE A 377 -15.68 -10.82 5.17
CA ILE A 377 -14.98 -11.42 6.32
C ILE A 377 -14.68 -12.89 6.03
N ASP A 378 -15.64 -13.65 5.49
CA ASP A 378 -15.45 -15.07 5.16
C ASP A 378 -14.41 -15.26 4.03
N SER A 379 -14.38 -14.37 3.03
CA SER A 379 -13.34 -14.37 2.00
C SER A 379 -11.97 -14.03 2.58
N THR A 380 -11.89 -12.98 3.40
CA THR A 380 -10.64 -12.54 4.04
C THR A 380 -10.12 -13.60 4.99
N GLN A 381 -11.00 -14.30 5.71
CA GLN A 381 -10.62 -15.39 6.61
C GLN A 381 -9.95 -16.53 5.85
N LYS A 382 -10.49 -16.94 4.70
CA LYS A 382 -9.85 -17.95 3.84
C LYS A 382 -8.48 -17.50 3.38
N GLU A 383 -8.34 -16.24 2.98
CA GLU A 383 -7.04 -15.70 2.57
C GLU A 383 -6.03 -15.69 3.73
N VAL A 384 -6.46 -15.26 4.92
CA VAL A 384 -5.64 -15.23 6.14
C VAL A 384 -5.24 -16.64 6.59
N ASP A 385 -6.13 -17.62 6.49
CA ASP A 385 -5.85 -19.02 6.85
C ASP A 385 -4.86 -19.69 5.87
N THR A 386 -4.74 -19.20 4.63
CA THR A 386 -3.69 -19.67 3.70
C THR A 386 -2.29 -19.12 4.03
N LEU A 387 -2.20 -18.06 4.85
CA LEU A 387 -0.92 -17.50 5.23
C LEU A 387 -0.27 -18.36 6.31
N ILE A 388 1.02 -18.66 6.14
CA ILE A 388 1.78 -19.47 7.09
C ILE A 388 2.42 -18.54 8.10
N GLY A 389 2.05 -18.71 9.38
CA GLY A 389 2.61 -17.97 10.51
C GLY A 389 1.84 -16.71 10.88
N VAL A 390 2.23 -16.10 12.02
CA VAL A 390 1.60 -14.88 12.52
C VAL A 390 2.22 -13.67 11.80
N THR A 391 1.49 -13.11 10.85
CA THR A 391 1.84 -11.86 10.15
C THR A 391 1.22 -10.61 10.81
N GLU A 392 1.71 -9.42 10.47
CA GLU A 392 1.16 -8.12 10.94
C GLU A 392 -0.32 -7.89 10.54
N VAL A 393 -0.91 -8.77 9.71
CA VAL A 393 -2.28 -8.66 9.20
C VAL A 393 -3.31 -9.34 10.11
N HIS A 394 -2.92 -10.32 10.92
CA HIS A 394 -3.86 -11.06 11.78
C HIS A 394 -4.46 -10.18 12.87
N ALA A 395 -3.66 -9.32 13.53
CA ALA A 395 -4.17 -8.45 14.59
C ALA A 395 -5.28 -7.50 14.07
N PRO A 396 -5.07 -6.74 12.97
CA PRO A 396 -6.13 -5.92 12.42
C PRO A 396 -7.35 -6.71 11.93
N PHE A 397 -7.14 -7.91 11.35
CA PHE A 397 -8.24 -8.77 10.93
C PHE A 397 -9.11 -9.18 12.12
N TYR A 398 -8.50 -9.72 13.18
CA TYR A 398 -9.24 -10.14 14.38
C TYR A 398 -9.92 -8.95 15.09
N LYS A 399 -9.28 -7.76 15.09
CA LYS A 399 -9.90 -6.54 15.61
C LYS A 399 -11.18 -6.20 14.85
N VAL A 400 -11.13 -6.15 13.52
CA VAL A 400 -12.27 -5.81 12.67
C VAL A 400 -13.37 -6.88 12.76
N SER A 401 -12.99 -8.15 12.76
CA SER A 401 -13.91 -9.28 12.96
C SER A 401 -14.63 -9.20 14.31
N SER A 402 -13.89 -8.89 15.40
CA SER A 402 -14.50 -8.68 16.72
C SER A 402 -15.47 -7.51 16.73
N LEU A 403 -15.13 -6.38 16.08
CA LEU A 403 -16.05 -5.24 15.99
C LEU A 403 -17.33 -5.62 15.23
N TYR A 404 -17.23 -6.35 14.12
CA TYR A 404 -18.40 -6.85 13.41
C TYR A 404 -19.28 -7.73 14.29
N LEU A 405 -18.70 -8.71 15.00
CA LEU A 405 -19.44 -9.64 15.86
C LEU A 405 -20.12 -8.92 17.03
N ARG A 406 -19.52 -7.85 17.54
CA ARG A 406 -20.14 -6.97 18.54
C ARG A 406 -21.42 -6.34 18.01
N GLU A 407 -21.40 -5.79 16.80
CA GLU A 407 -22.56 -5.14 16.19
C GLU A 407 -23.66 -6.16 15.82
N VAL A 408 -23.29 -7.38 15.46
CA VAL A 408 -24.24 -8.49 15.23
C VAL A 408 -24.88 -8.98 16.54
N GLY A 409 -24.24 -8.75 17.68
CA GLY A 409 -24.68 -9.24 18.99
C GLY A 409 -24.30 -10.70 19.27
N ASP A 410 -23.35 -11.28 18.54
CA ASP A 410 -22.80 -12.61 18.84
C ASP A 410 -21.64 -12.50 19.83
N PHE A 411 -21.98 -12.58 21.12
CA PHE A 411 -21.02 -12.53 22.22
C PHE A 411 -20.03 -13.71 22.21
N ALA A 412 -20.46 -14.90 21.76
CA ALA A 412 -19.62 -16.10 21.79
C ALA A 412 -18.57 -16.07 20.68
N GLY A 413 -18.96 -15.59 19.49
CA GLY A 413 -18.02 -15.29 18.41
C GLY A 413 -17.05 -14.20 18.82
N TYR A 414 -17.56 -13.09 19.36
CA TYR A 414 -16.74 -11.97 19.83
C TYR A 414 -15.66 -12.41 20.80
N TYR A 415 -16.01 -13.22 21.81
CA TYR A 415 -15.07 -13.72 22.80
C TYR A 415 -13.90 -14.49 22.17
N ARG A 416 -14.18 -15.37 21.20
CA ARG A 416 -13.13 -16.16 20.53
C ARG A 416 -12.19 -15.29 19.69
N GLU A 417 -12.75 -14.38 18.89
CA GLU A 417 -11.96 -13.49 18.03
C GLU A 417 -11.18 -12.46 18.84
N ALA A 418 -11.76 -11.95 19.93
CA ALA A 418 -11.09 -11.03 20.84
C ALA A 418 -9.90 -11.69 21.56
N LEU A 419 -10.01 -12.97 21.95
CA LEU A 419 -8.87 -13.72 22.50
C LEU A 419 -7.77 -13.96 21.45
N ARG A 420 -8.13 -14.29 20.21
CA ARG A 420 -7.17 -14.41 19.10
C ARG A 420 -6.43 -13.10 18.85
N TYR A 421 -7.16 -11.99 18.86
CA TYR A 421 -6.60 -10.65 18.75
C TYR A 421 -5.57 -10.36 19.85
N LEU A 422 -5.92 -10.64 21.11
CA LEU A 422 -5.01 -10.48 22.25
C LEU A 422 -3.79 -11.40 22.22
N GLY A 423 -3.91 -12.59 21.61
CA GLY A 423 -2.78 -13.50 21.43
C GLY A 423 -1.77 -13.03 20.38
N VAL A 424 -2.19 -12.20 19.42
CA VAL A 424 -1.33 -11.67 18.36
C VAL A 424 -0.73 -10.31 18.71
N GLU A 425 -1.49 -9.46 19.42
CA GLU A 425 -1.04 -8.11 19.72
C GLU A 425 -0.23 -8.00 21.01
N ASP A 426 0.87 -7.26 20.97
CA ASP A 426 1.65 -6.96 22.16
C ASP A 426 0.82 -6.08 23.11
N VAL A 427 0.51 -6.63 24.29
CA VAL A 427 -0.20 -5.91 25.36
C VAL A 427 0.50 -4.58 25.70
N ASN A 428 1.80 -4.43 25.43
CA ASN A 428 2.53 -3.20 25.75
C ASN A 428 2.28 -2.03 24.79
N LYS A 429 1.73 -2.26 23.59
CA LYS A 429 1.48 -1.21 22.60
C LYS A 429 0.15 -0.47 22.82
N LEU A 430 -0.82 -1.11 23.50
CA LEU A 430 -2.12 -0.49 23.79
C LEU A 430 -2.05 0.50 24.95
N SER A 431 -2.82 1.58 24.83
CA SER A 431 -3.04 2.52 25.93
C SER A 431 -3.75 1.86 27.11
N LYS A 432 -3.60 2.42 28.32
CA LYS A 432 -4.26 1.88 29.53
C LYS A 432 -5.79 1.95 29.43
N GLU A 433 -6.32 2.98 28.78
CA GLU A 433 -7.76 3.18 28.59
C GLU A 433 -8.35 2.14 27.63
N GLU A 434 -7.69 1.89 26.49
CA GLU A 434 -8.14 0.86 25.54
C GLU A 434 -8.12 -0.54 26.16
N LYS A 435 -7.10 -0.84 26.99
CA LYS A 435 -7.03 -2.10 27.74
C LYS A 435 -8.21 -2.28 28.68
N GLN A 436 -8.62 -1.21 29.38
CA GLN A 436 -9.76 -1.27 30.30
C GLN A 436 -11.05 -1.54 29.54
N ILE A 437 -11.33 -0.76 28.49
CA ILE A 437 -12.53 -0.95 27.65
C ILE A 437 -12.56 -2.37 27.09
N GLN A 438 -11.43 -2.87 26.58
CA GLN A 438 -11.35 -4.21 26.03
C GLN A 438 -11.52 -5.30 27.10
N ALA A 439 -10.92 -5.15 28.28
CA ALA A 439 -11.08 -6.08 29.39
C ALA A 439 -12.54 -6.19 29.82
N VAL A 440 -13.23 -5.06 29.92
CA VAL A 440 -14.66 -4.98 30.22
C VAL A 440 -15.49 -5.69 29.15
N LEU A 441 -15.28 -5.34 27.88
CA LEU A 441 -16.03 -5.94 26.75
C LEU A 441 -15.84 -7.46 26.68
N ILE A 442 -14.61 -7.95 26.86
CA ILE A 442 -14.34 -9.40 26.85
C ILE A 442 -14.95 -10.08 28.07
N GLY A 443 -14.92 -9.44 29.25
CA GLY A 443 -15.59 -9.96 30.45
C GLY A 443 -17.11 -10.08 30.24
N PHE A 444 -17.76 -9.06 29.69
CA PHE A 444 -19.18 -9.13 29.33
C PHE A 444 -19.47 -10.20 28.28
N ALA A 445 -18.65 -10.29 27.24
CA ALA A 445 -18.81 -11.30 26.21
C ALA A 445 -18.62 -12.72 26.75
N ALA A 446 -17.71 -12.92 27.71
CA ALA A 446 -17.55 -14.19 28.40
C ALA A 446 -18.80 -14.56 29.21
N LEU A 447 -19.39 -13.60 29.93
CA LEU A 447 -20.59 -13.81 30.73
C LEU A 447 -21.83 -14.12 29.87
N LEU A 448 -22.11 -13.28 28.87
CA LEU A 448 -23.28 -13.37 27.99
C LEU A 448 -23.11 -14.41 26.87
N GLY A 449 -21.88 -14.82 26.57
CA GLY A 449 -21.56 -15.78 25.53
C GLY A 449 -22.25 -17.13 25.73
N GLN A 450 -23.04 -17.54 24.73
CA GLN A 450 -23.62 -18.88 24.69
C GLN A 450 -22.53 -19.92 24.45
N ASN A 451 -22.53 -21.00 25.22
CA ASN A 451 -21.59 -22.12 25.14
C ASN A 451 -20.13 -21.79 25.53
N VAL A 452 -19.86 -20.59 26.05
CA VAL A 452 -18.57 -20.27 26.68
C VAL A 452 -18.64 -20.62 28.16
N HIS A 453 -18.06 -21.76 28.53
CA HIS A 453 -18.04 -22.29 29.90
C HIS A 453 -16.62 -22.39 30.50
N ASN A 454 -15.59 -22.07 29.72
CA ASN A 454 -14.19 -22.02 30.18
C ASN A 454 -13.76 -20.57 30.39
N PHE A 455 -13.78 -20.10 31.64
CA PHE A 455 -13.32 -18.75 32.01
C PHE A 455 -11.84 -18.72 32.40
N GLY A 456 -11.23 -19.90 32.58
CA GLY A 456 -9.88 -20.02 33.08
C GLY A 456 -8.83 -19.38 32.16
N GLU A 457 -9.02 -19.46 30.84
CA GLU A 457 -8.15 -18.83 29.85
C GLU A 457 -8.16 -17.31 29.98
N LEU A 458 -9.34 -16.71 30.16
CA LEU A 458 -9.49 -15.28 30.36
C LEU A 458 -8.90 -14.83 31.71
N LEU A 459 -9.18 -15.59 32.78
CA LEU A 459 -8.68 -15.32 34.13
C LEU A 459 -7.15 -15.35 34.22
N ALA A 460 -6.49 -16.20 33.44
CA ALA A 460 -5.04 -16.26 33.35
C ALA A 460 -4.43 -15.08 32.56
N HIS A 461 -5.23 -14.42 31.71
CA HIS A 461 -4.72 -13.39 30.81
C HIS A 461 -4.40 -12.08 31.55
N PRO A 462 -3.23 -11.45 31.30
CA PRO A 462 -2.80 -10.23 32.00
C PRO A 462 -3.69 -9.01 31.77
N ILE A 463 -4.59 -9.04 30.80
CA ILE A 463 -5.52 -7.92 30.53
C ILE A 463 -6.44 -7.63 31.70
N LEU A 464 -6.87 -8.67 32.44
CA LEU A 464 -7.74 -8.48 33.60
C LEU A 464 -7.01 -7.83 34.79
N LYS A 465 -5.69 -8.01 34.91
CA LYS A 465 -4.87 -7.29 35.91
C LYS A 465 -4.87 -5.78 35.67
N SER A 466 -5.21 -5.31 34.47
CA SER A 466 -5.34 -3.88 34.19
C SER A 466 -6.61 -3.26 34.79
N LEU A 467 -7.56 -4.10 35.24
CA LEU A 467 -8.76 -3.68 35.99
C LEU A 467 -8.50 -3.59 37.50
N ASP A 468 -7.39 -4.14 38.00
CA ASP A 468 -7.03 -4.05 39.41
C ASP A 468 -6.64 -2.60 39.74
N GLY A 469 -7.58 -1.85 40.32
CA GLY A 469 -7.43 -0.45 40.69
C GLY A 469 -8.46 0.50 40.06
N THR A 470 -9.32 0.01 39.15
CA THR A 470 -10.47 0.77 38.65
C THR A 470 -11.74 0.42 39.43
N GLY A 471 -12.81 1.21 39.23
CA GLY A 471 -14.13 0.94 39.79
C GLY A 471 -14.79 -0.35 39.27
N GLU A 472 -14.21 -0.99 38.24
CA GLU A 472 -14.76 -2.17 37.56
C GLU A 472 -14.19 -3.50 38.06
N LYS A 473 -13.45 -3.48 39.17
CA LYS A 473 -12.90 -4.70 39.80
C LYS A 473 -13.95 -5.78 40.06
N TRP A 474 -15.19 -5.37 40.32
CA TRP A 474 -16.33 -6.27 40.53
C TRP A 474 -16.50 -7.29 39.40
N LEU A 475 -16.14 -6.96 38.15
CA LEU A 475 -16.24 -7.87 37.01
C LEU A 475 -15.31 -9.09 37.18
N VAL A 476 -14.10 -8.87 37.71
CA VAL A 476 -13.15 -9.95 38.01
C VAL A 476 -13.70 -10.84 39.13
N ASP A 477 -14.28 -10.24 40.16
CA ASP A 477 -14.89 -10.98 41.27
C ASP A 477 -16.11 -11.79 40.83
N VAL A 478 -16.92 -11.27 39.90
CA VAL A 478 -18.01 -12.00 39.26
C VAL A 478 -17.46 -13.17 38.44
N LEU A 479 -16.46 -12.96 37.59
CA LEU A 479 -15.85 -14.04 36.80
C LEU A 479 -15.27 -15.16 37.68
N LEU A 480 -14.65 -14.79 38.82
CA LEU A 480 -14.18 -15.76 39.81
C LEU A 480 -15.34 -16.53 40.46
N ALA A 481 -16.44 -15.86 40.81
CA ALA A 481 -17.64 -16.51 41.35
C ALA A 481 -18.28 -17.47 40.33
N PHE A 482 -18.25 -17.13 39.03
CA PHE A 482 -18.68 -18.01 37.96
C PHE A 482 -17.79 -19.24 37.80
N ASN A 483 -16.48 -19.09 37.96
CA ASN A 483 -15.55 -20.22 37.87
C ASN A 483 -15.72 -21.21 39.04
N SER A 484 -15.95 -20.70 40.25
CA SER A 484 -16.23 -21.53 41.44
C SER A 484 -17.68 -22.02 41.55
N GLY A 485 -18.59 -21.45 40.76
CA GLY A 485 -20.02 -21.78 40.83
C GLY A 485 -20.69 -21.35 42.15
N ASP A 486 -20.24 -20.24 42.74
CA ASP A 486 -20.76 -19.72 44.02
C ASP A 486 -21.92 -18.73 43.78
N LEU A 487 -23.15 -19.23 43.96
CA LEU A 487 -24.37 -18.42 43.83
C LEU A 487 -24.49 -17.33 44.91
N PRO A 488 -24.27 -17.61 46.22
CA PRO A 488 -24.27 -16.58 47.27
C PRO A 488 -23.38 -15.38 46.95
N LYS A 489 -22.15 -15.63 46.50
CA LYS A 489 -21.22 -14.55 46.14
C LYS A 489 -21.73 -13.74 44.96
N PHE A 490 -22.36 -14.39 43.97
CA PHE A 490 -22.99 -13.70 42.84
C PHE A 490 -24.15 -12.78 43.26
N TYR A 491 -25.02 -13.21 44.17
CA TYR A 491 -26.11 -12.38 44.70
C TYR A 491 -25.59 -11.18 45.51
N SER A 492 -24.50 -11.33 46.26
CA SER A 492 -23.91 -10.21 47.01
C SER A 492 -23.45 -9.06 46.11
N LEU A 493 -23.05 -9.38 44.87
CA LEU A 493 -22.55 -8.43 43.87
C LEU A 493 -23.68 -7.76 43.07
N GLU A 494 -24.95 -8.14 43.28
CA GLU A 494 -26.12 -7.62 42.55
C GLU A 494 -26.30 -6.11 42.67
N SER A 495 -25.89 -5.53 43.79
CA SER A 495 -25.86 -4.07 43.99
C SER A 495 -25.02 -3.31 42.96
N GLN A 496 -23.95 -3.94 42.42
CA GLN A 496 -22.99 -3.31 41.52
C GLN A 496 -23.29 -3.63 40.05
N TRP A 497 -23.60 -4.90 39.75
CA TRP A 497 -23.88 -5.30 38.37
C TRP A 497 -25.30 -4.92 37.91
N GLY A 498 -26.23 -4.68 38.84
CA GLY A 498 -27.61 -4.27 38.54
C GLY A 498 -27.74 -2.89 37.88
N GLY A 499 -26.67 -2.09 37.84
CA GLY A 499 -26.62 -0.82 37.10
C GLY A 499 -26.60 -0.98 35.58
N TRP A 500 -26.27 -2.17 35.06
CA TRP A 500 -26.14 -2.44 33.62
C TRP A 500 -27.37 -3.17 33.08
N ASP A 501 -28.02 -2.60 32.06
CA ASP A 501 -29.30 -3.11 31.51
C ASP A 501 -29.14 -4.47 30.80
N ASP A 502 -27.99 -4.73 30.16
CA ASP A 502 -27.73 -5.99 29.43
C ASP A 502 -27.66 -7.20 30.37
N LEU A 503 -27.02 -7.05 31.54
CA LEU A 503 -26.97 -8.10 32.56
C LEU A 503 -28.34 -8.33 33.21
N LYS A 504 -29.11 -7.24 33.40
CA LYS A 504 -30.44 -7.31 33.99
C LYS A 504 -31.41 -8.09 33.09
N LYS A 505 -31.39 -7.84 31.79
CA LYS A 505 -32.19 -8.56 30.79
C LYS A 505 -31.85 -10.04 30.73
N GLN A 506 -30.58 -10.41 30.94
CA GLN A 506 -30.12 -11.79 30.87
C GLN A 506 -29.86 -12.45 32.24
N LYS A 507 -30.47 -11.94 33.32
CA LYS A 507 -30.27 -12.46 34.68
C LYS A 507 -30.54 -13.97 34.78
N ASP A 508 -31.65 -14.44 34.23
CA ASP A 508 -32.03 -15.87 34.28
C ASP A 508 -31.03 -16.76 33.52
N PHE A 509 -30.50 -16.25 32.41
CA PHE A 509 -29.46 -16.94 31.64
C PHE A 509 -28.16 -17.07 32.43
N LEU A 510 -27.75 -16.00 33.13
CA LEU A 510 -26.56 -16.00 33.99
C LEU A 510 -26.71 -16.98 35.15
N ILE A 511 -27.86 -16.98 35.84
CA ILE A 511 -28.14 -17.93 36.93
C ILE A 511 -28.09 -19.38 36.42
N ALA A 512 -28.72 -19.67 35.29
CA ALA A 512 -28.67 -21.00 34.68
C ALA A 512 -27.22 -21.40 34.32
N LYS A 513 -26.40 -20.44 33.88
CA LYS A 513 -24.99 -20.67 33.54
C LYS A 513 -24.15 -20.95 34.79
N ILE A 514 -24.31 -20.20 35.88
CA ILE A 514 -23.61 -20.46 37.15
C ILE A 514 -23.97 -21.84 37.70
N ARG A 515 -25.25 -22.23 37.64
CA ARG A 515 -25.70 -23.56 38.07
C ARG A 515 -24.99 -24.68 37.31
N LEU A 516 -24.83 -24.56 35.98
CA LEU A 516 -24.05 -25.52 35.19
C LEU A 516 -22.58 -25.56 35.62
N MET A 517 -21.99 -24.40 35.94
CA MET A 517 -20.62 -24.31 36.43
C MET A 517 -20.46 -24.99 37.81
N ALA A 518 -21.44 -24.84 38.69
CA ALA A 518 -21.44 -25.45 40.02
C ALA A 518 -21.49 -26.98 39.94
N VAL A 519 -22.30 -27.56 39.04
CA VAL A 519 -22.33 -29.02 38.80
C VAL A 519 -20.96 -29.52 38.33
N MET A 520 -20.30 -28.79 37.43
CA MET A 520 -18.97 -29.15 36.96
C MET A 520 -17.91 -29.08 38.07
N ASP A 521 -17.97 -28.06 38.95
CA ASP A 521 -17.05 -27.92 40.08
C ASP A 521 -17.22 -29.07 41.09
N ILE A 522 -18.46 -29.47 41.40
CA ILE A 522 -18.74 -30.66 42.24
C ILE A 522 -18.13 -31.93 41.62
N ALA A 523 -18.32 -32.10 40.31
CA ALA A 523 -17.81 -33.28 39.60
C ALA A 523 -16.27 -33.33 39.56
N LEU A 524 -15.60 -32.16 39.53
CA LEU A 524 -14.14 -32.05 39.49
C LEU A 524 -13.48 -32.17 40.87
N ALA A 525 -14.15 -31.70 41.92
CA ALA A 525 -13.67 -31.84 43.29
C ALA A 525 -13.54 -33.32 43.71
N ARG A 526 -14.42 -34.20 43.19
CA ARG A 526 -14.44 -35.62 43.55
C ARG A 526 -13.41 -36.48 42.81
N PRO A 527 -12.82 -37.48 43.50
CA PRO A 527 -11.88 -38.43 42.88
C PRO A 527 -12.58 -39.40 41.92
N SER A 528 -11.85 -39.87 40.90
CA SER A 528 -12.37 -40.68 39.80
C SER A 528 -13.01 -42.02 40.22
N LYS A 529 -12.59 -42.60 41.37
CA LYS A 529 -13.10 -43.89 41.85
C LYS A 529 -14.53 -43.84 42.44
N GLY A 530 -15.09 -42.64 42.65
CA GLY A 530 -16.39 -42.46 43.30
C GLY A 530 -17.15 -41.21 42.85
N ARG A 531 -17.15 -40.91 41.54
CA ARG A 531 -17.94 -39.80 40.97
C ARG A 531 -19.44 -40.15 40.87
N ASN A 532 -20.01 -40.60 41.98
CA ASN A 532 -21.46 -40.67 42.16
C ASN A 532 -21.85 -39.44 42.98
N ILE A 533 -22.73 -38.61 42.45
CA ILE A 533 -23.18 -37.35 43.06
C ILE A 533 -24.66 -37.50 43.41
N ASN A 534 -25.04 -37.22 44.65
CA ASN A 534 -26.43 -37.29 45.09
C ASN A 534 -27.20 -36.04 44.63
N PHE A 535 -28.46 -36.19 44.23
CA PHE A 535 -29.29 -35.05 43.81
C PHE A 535 -29.44 -34.01 44.91
N LYS A 536 -29.49 -34.43 46.19
CA LYS A 536 -29.58 -33.52 47.34
C LYS A 536 -28.40 -32.57 47.46
N GLU A 537 -27.19 -33.07 47.18
CA GLU A 537 -25.96 -32.26 47.25
C GLU A 537 -25.90 -31.25 46.09
N ILE A 538 -26.35 -31.66 44.90
CA ILE A 538 -26.46 -30.75 43.76
C ILE A 538 -27.52 -29.68 44.04
N ALA A 539 -28.67 -30.07 44.60
CA ALA A 539 -29.75 -29.16 44.98
C ALA A 539 -29.29 -28.10 45.99
N GLU A 540 -28.55 -28.50 47.02
CA GLU A 540 -28.03 -27.61 48.06
C GLU A 540 -27.03 -26.59 47.48
N LYS A 541 -26.05 -27.05 46.69
CA LYS A 541 -25.04 -26.17 46.12
C LYS A 541 -25.56 -25.28 44.98
N CYS A 542 -26.50 -25.77 44.17
CA CYS A 542 -27.11 -25.00 43.08
C CYS A 542 -28.32 -24.16 43.52
N GLN A 543 -28.77 -24.30 44.78
CA GLN A 543 -29.97 -23.66 45.34
C GLN A 543 -31.21 -23.85 44.45
N ILE A 544 -31.49 -25.11 44.10
CA ILE A 544 -32.65 -25.50 43.30
C ILE A 544 -33.43 -26.60 44.01
N PRO A 545 -34.76 -26.69 43.77
CA PRO A 545 -35.52 -27.84 44.21
C PRO A 545 -34.98 -29.13 43.58
N VAL A 546 -35.10 -30.24 44.29
CA VAL A 546 -34.57 -31.55 43.87
C VAL A 546 -35.14 -31.97 42.52
N ASP A 547 -36.38 -31.60 42.22
CA ASP A 547 -37.07 -31.95 40.97
C ASP A 547 -36.43 -31.30 39.72
N GLU A 548 -35.81 -30.13 39.88
CA GLU A 548 -35.15 -29.41 38.78
C GLU A 548 -33.71 -29.86 38.54
N VAL A 549 -33.12 -30.64 39.46
CA VAL A 549 -31.74 -31.12 39.35
C VAL A 549 -31.56 -32.00 38.12
N GLU A 550 -32.54 -32.83 37.80
CA GLU A 550 -32.49 -33.72 36.63
C GLU A 550 -32.38 -32.93 35.33
N PHE A 551 -33.23 -31.92 35.14
CA PHE A 551 -33.17 -31.05 33.96
C PHE A 551 -31.84 -30.31 33.84
N LEU A 552 -31.25 -29.86 34.97
CA LEU A 552 -29.95 -29.22 34.98
C LEU A 552 -28.83 -30.18 34.53
N VAL A 553 -28.84 -31.40 35.04
CA VAL A 553 -27.84 -32.43 34.69
C VAL A 553 -28.01 -32.86 33.24
N MET A 554 -29.24 -33.05 32.76
CA MET A 554 -29.53 -33.31 31.34
C MET A 554 -29.01 -32.18 30.44
N LYS A 555 -29.14 -30.92 30.87
CA LYS A 555 -28.62 -29.76 30.14
C LYS A 555 -27.09 -29.70 30.17
N ALA A 556 -26.44 -30.17 31.24
CA ALA A 556 -24.99 -30.29 31.31
C ALA A 556 -24.46 -31.40 30.37
N LEU A 557 -25.17 -32.53 30.30
CA LEU A 557 -24.87 -33.64 29.39
C LEU A 557 -25.06 -33.23 27.92
N SER A 558 -26.15 -32.52 27.59
CA SER A 558 -26.43 -32.09 26.20
C SER A 558 -25.43 -31.06 25.66
N LYS A 559 -24.79 -30.29 26.55
CA LYS A 559 -23.72 -29.35 26.22
C LYS A 559 -22.32 -29.97 26.24
N ASP A 560 -22.21 -31.29 26.42
CA ASP A 560 -20.94 -32.02 26.52
C ASP A 560 -20.00 -31.47 27.61
N LEU A 561 -20.57 -30.82 28.64
CA LEU A 561 -19.80 -30.32 29.77
C LEU A 561 -19.34 -31.46 30.68
N ILE A 562 -20.21 -32.45 30.80
CA ILE A 562 -20.06 -33.66 31.61
C ILE A 562 -20.55 -34.82 30.75
N ARG A 563 -19.97 -36.00 30.94
CA ARG A 563 -20.53 -37.27 30.44
C ARG A 563 -20.79 -38.20 31.61
N GLY A 564 -21.87 -38.96 31.52
CA GLY A 564 -22.29 -39.80 32.62
C GLY A 564 -23.70 -40.33 32.43
N ASP A 565 -24.14 -41.11 33.42
CA ASP A 565 -25.44 -41.75 33.47
C ASP A 565 -26.22 -41.21 34.68
N ILE A 566 -27.53 -41.07 34.52
CA ILE A 566 -28.44 -40.63 35.58
C ILE A 566 -29.19 -41.87 36.09
N ASN A 567 -29.06 -42.17 37.38
CA ASN A 567 -29.90 -43.15 38.06
C ASN A 567 -30.95 -42.43 38.90
N GLN A 568 -32.15 -42.28 38.32
CA GLN A 568 -33.25 -41.58 38.98
C GLN A 568 -33.78 -42.31 40.22
N VAL A 569 -33.78 -43.65 40.22
CA VAL A 569 -34.32 -44.47 41.33
C VAL A 569 -33.48 -44.29 42.60
N GLU A 570 -32.15 -44.27 42.45
CA GLU A 570 -31.22 -44.05 43.56
C GLU A 570 -30.92 -42.56 43.82
N GLN A 571 -31.44 -41.65 42.97
CA GLN A 571 -31.11 -40.21 42.99
C GLN A 571 -29.61 -39.93 42.88
N LEU A 572 -28.91 -40.70 42.03
CA LEU A 572 -27.47 -40.61 41.84
C LEU A 572 -27.13 -40.25 40.38
N VAL A 573 -26.20 -39.32 40.20
CA VAL A 573 -25.56 -39.02 38.93
C VAL A 573 -24.18 -39.66 38.92
N ARG A 574 -23.93 -40.57 37.99
CA ARG A 574 -22.61 -41.17 37.77
C ARG A 574 -21.88 -40.40 36.69
N VAL A 575 -20.88 -39.62 37.07
CA VAL A 575 -20.09 -38.83 36.13
C VAL A 575 -18.85 -39.60 35.69
N THR A 576 -18.75 -39.92 34.40
CA THR A 576 -17.60 -40.63 33.81
C THR A 576 -16.50 -39.66 33.38
N TRP A 577 -16.87 -38.52 32.80
CA TRP A 577 -15.93 -37.54 32.26
C TRP A 577 -16.42 -36.11 32.48
N VAL A 578 -15.47 -35.19 32.64
CA VAL A 578 -15.73 -33.75 32.81
C VAL A 578 -14.79 -33.01 31.87
N GLN A 579 -15.27 -31.92 31.27
CA GLN A 579 -14.46 -31.07 30.42
C GLN A 579 -13.24 -30.51 31.19
N PRO A 580 -12.00 -30.62 30.65
CA PRO A 580 -10.82 -30.07 31.29
C PRO A 580 -10.91 -28.54 31.37
N ARG A 581 -10.40 -27.97 32.46
CA ARG A 581 -10.38 -26.53 32.74
C ARG A 581 -9.01 -26.10 33.19
N VAL A 582 -8.73 -24.81 33.08
CA VAL A 582 -7.55 -24.21 33.71
C VAL A 582 -7.72 -24.29 35.22
N LEU A 583 -6.72 -24.87 35.87
CA LEU A 583 -6.71 -25.12 37.31
C LEU A 583 -6.09 -23.95 38.05
N ASP A 584 -6.60 -23.68 39.24
CA ASP A 584 -5.96 -22.77 40.19
C ASP A 584 -4.79 -23.45 40.93
N ASN A 585 -3.87 -22.66 41.49
CA ASN A 585 -2.71 -23.17 42.23
C ASN A 585 -3.12 -24.10 43.39
N SER A 586 -4.24 -23.80 44.06
CA SER A 586 -4.80 -24.64 45.12
C SER A 586 -5.22 -26.03 44.61
N GLN A 587 -5.83 -26.10 43.43
CA GLN A 587 -6.25 -27.34 42.79
C GLN A 587 -5.04 -28.15 42.28
N ILE A 588 -3.99 -27.47 41.79
CA ILE A 588 -2.74 -28.11 41.38
C ILE A 588 -2.06 -28.81 42.56
N LEU A 589 -2.05 -28.18 43.74
CA LEU A 589 -1.52 -28.78 44.96
C LEU A 589 -2.29 -30.06 45.36
N GLN A 590 -3.62 -30.05 45.26
CA GLN A 590 -4.43 -31.24 45.49
C GLN A 590 -4.12 -32.35 44.49
N MET A 591 -3.89 -32.00 43.22
CA MET A 591 -3.52 -32.95 42.18
C MET A 591 -2.14 -33.56 42.43
N SER A 592 -1.17 -32.74 42.88
CA SER A 592 0.16 -33.19 43.29
C SER A 592 0.09 -34.18 44.45
N ALA A 593 -0.71 -33.88 45.48
CA ALA A 593 -0.93 -34.77 46.62
C ALA A 593 -1.54 -36.13 46.18
N ARG A 594 -2.50 -36.12 45.25
CA ARG A 594 -3.11 -37.33 44.70
C ARG A 594 -2.11 -38.18 43.91
N ILE A 595 -1.26 -37.56 43.10
CA ILE A 595 -0.20 -38.28 42.36
C ILE A 595 0.82 -38.87 43.33
N ALA A 596 1.14 -38.17 44.43
CA ALA A 596 2.02 -38.69 45.47
C ALA A 596 1.42 -39.91 46.19
N GLU A 597 0.12 -39.90 46.48
CA GLU A 597 -0.59 -41.06 47.05
C GLU A 597 -0.59 -42.22 46.06
N TRP A 598 -0.92 -41.98 44.78
CA TRP A 598 -0.88 -43.03 43.77
C TRP A 598 0.53 -43.62 43.58
N ARG A 599 1.57 -42.78 43.61
CA ARG A 599 2.96 -43.25 43.58
C ARG A 599 3.27 -44.16 44.76
N LYS A 600 2.75 -43.85 45.95
CA LYS A 600 2.91 -44.68 47.15
C LYS A 600 2.20 -46.03 46.98
N ASP A 601 1.00 -46.06 46.41
CA ASP A 601 0.27 -47.29 46.11
C ASP A 601 0.98 -48.17 45.07
N VAL A 602 1.55 -47.56 44.03
CA VAL A 602 2.33 -48.30 43.03
C VAL A 602 3.62 -48.84 43.65
N SER A 603 4.29 -48.05 44.49
CA SER A 603 5.51 -48.49 45.18
C SER A 603 5.23 -49.61 46.19
N SER A 604 4.08 -49.58 46.87
CA SER A 604 3.69 -50.67 47.77
C SER A 604 3.38 -51.95 46.99
N MET A 605 2.70 -51.84 45.85
CA MET A 605 2.45 -52.97 44.96
C MET A 605 3.76 -53.55 44.37
N GLU A 606 4.69 -52.69 43.96
CA GLU A 606 6.02 -53.09 43.51
C GLU A 606 6.77 -53.88 44.59
N ASN A 607 6.73 -53.42 45.83
CA ASN A 607 7.36 -54.11 46.96
C ASN A 607 6.73 -55.50 47.22
N ILE A 608 5.39 -55.61 47.14
CA ILE A 608 4.69 -56.88 47.27
C ILE A 608 5.13 -57.83 46.17
N VAL A 609 5.10 -57.38 44.91
CA VAL A 609 5.50 -58.19 43.76
C VAL A 609 6.97 -58.58 43.86
N SER A 610 7.88 -57.67 44.23
CA SER A 610 9.30 -57.94 44.41
C SER A 610 9.56 -59.00 45.49
N SER A 611 8.83 -58.95 46.60
CA SER A 611 8.98 -59.92 47.69
C SER A 611 8.49 -61.32 47.29
N GLN A 612 7.34 -61.44 46.63
CA GLN A 612 6.76 -62.72 46.23
C GLN A 612 7.41 -63.29 44.96
N ALA A 613 7.77 -62.43 44.01
CA ALA A 613 8.44 -62.84 42.78
C ALA A 613 9.91 -63.22 43.03
N ARG A 614 10.56 -62.75 44.11
CA ARG A 614 11.91 -63.21 44.47
C ARG A 614 11.98 -64.71 44.71
N GLU A 615 10.97 -65.31 45.35
CA GLU A 615 10.92 -66.77 45.55
C GLU A 615 10.83 -67.53 44.22
N ILE A 616 10.16 -66.96 43.22
CA ILE A 616 9.98 -67.55 41.89
C ILE A 616 11.21 -67.30 41.00
N LEU A 617 11.84 -66.14 41.10
CA LEU A 617 12.94 -65.72 40.21
C LEU A 617 14.32 -66.18 40.68
N THR A 618 14.50 -66.53 41.97
CA THR A 618 15.80 -66.97 42.52
C THR A 618 15.93 -68.49 42.70
N GLN A 619 14.88 -69.26 42.39
CA GLN A 619 14.99 -70.72 42.21
C GLN A 619 15.49 -71.03 40.79
N ASN A 620 16.79 -70.82 40.56
CA ASN A 620 17.59 -71.50 39.52
C ASN A 620 19.06 -71.48 39.92
#